data_AF-A0A2U1AG57-F1
#
_entry.id   AF-A0A2U1AG57-F1
#
_cell.length_a   1.000
_cell.length_b   1.000
_cell.length_c   1.000
_cell.angle_alpha   90.00
_cell.angle_beta   90.00
_cell.angle_gamma   90.00
#
_symmetry.space_group_name_H-M   'P 1'
#
loop_
_entity.id
_entity.type
_entity.pdbx_description
1 polymer ?
#
loop_
_entity_poly.entity_id
_entity_poly.type
_entity_poly.pdbx_seq_one_letter_code
_entity_poly.pdbx_strand_id
1 'polypeptide(L)'
;MKTKTQYIAPMSLWLVVRKRYNERGLFIEPAWVGVGDGKHDGPAIFTSRILAGIYAHMRNKYYASDDSNNWGIISLQKFDLLQHVRACNGKLFCMMTFGFSFEDAHSIIVKTGAPRIRYVPLPFEPPADTDEITFLFNQWAFDFIRNELRSIGLPKYEEELEAIDELSDDEFEATLKLAISRVNVCREPTERDKSLWGVYSPSHEAWISGDEIPCTSPDEHSARMMH
;
A
#
# COMPACT_ATOMS: atom_id res chain seq x y z
N MET A 1 6.21 -4.31 -23.56
CA MET A 1 6.42 -5.03 -22.29
C MET A 1 5.16 -5.83 -22.02
N LYS A 2 5.23 -7.15 -21.77
CA LYS A 2 4.02 -8.02 -21.65
C LYS A 2 3.34 -7.80 -20.29
N THR A 3 2.03 -7.54 -20.29
CA THR A 3 1.21 -7.53 -19.08
C THR A 3 1.27 -8.90 -18.41
N LYS A 4 1.56 -8.92 -17.12
CA LYS A 4 1.65 -10.15 -16.31
C LYS A 4 0.40 -10.39 -15.48
N THR A 5 -0.17 -9.33 -14.91
CA THR A 5 -1.43 -9.39 -14.16
C THR A 5 -2.49 -8.58 -14.90
N GLN A 6 -3.59 -9.24 -15.25
CA GLN A 6 -4.83 -8.57 -15.66
C GLN A 6 -5.67 -8.32 -14.41
N TYR A 7 -6.18 -7.09 -14.24
CA TYR A 7 -7.07 -6.76 -13.13
C TYR A 7 -8.09 -5.70 -13.52
N ILE A 8 -9.16 -5.64 -12.75
CA ILE A 8 -10.19 -4.60 -12.82
C ILE A 8 -10.20 -3.85 -11.48
N ALA A 9 -9.97 -2.55 -11.54
CA ALA A 9 -10.04 -1.60 -10.44
C ALA A 9 -10.35 -0.19 -11.02
N PRO A 10 -10.93 0.74 -10.23
CA PRO A 10 -11.22 2.10 -10.69
C PRO A 10 -9.99 3.00 -10.79
N MET A 11 -8.81 2.54 -10.37
CA MET A 11 -7.55 3.31 -10.38
C MET A 11 -6.35 2.39 -10.61
N SER A 12 -5.19 2.96 -10.95
CA SER A 12 -3.96 2.21 -11.07
C SER A 12 -3.50 1.69 -9.71
N LEU A 13 -3.07 0.43 -9.68
CA LEU A 13 -2.52 -0.20 -8.49
C LEU A 13 -1.02 -0.39 -8.61
N TRP A 14 -0.32 -0.19 -7.50
CA TRP A 14 1.13 -0.17 -7.41
C TRP A 14 1.64 -1.16 -6.35
N LEU A 15 2.86 -1.61 -6.52
CA LEU A 15 3.56 -2.52 -5.61
C LEU A 15 4.90 -1.94 -5.25
N VAL A 16 5.30 -2.12 -3.99
CA VAL A 16 6.68 -1.95 -3.56
C VAL A 16 7.34 -3.32 -3.58
N VAL A 17 8.41 -3.47 -4.35
CA VAL A 17 9.09 -4.75 -4.58
C VAL A 17 10.59 -4.62 -4.38
N ARG A 18 11.24 -5.74 -4.09
CA ARG A 18 12.70 -5.87 -4.20
C ARG A 18 13.07 -7.04 -5.09
N LYS A 19 14.29 -6.97 -5.62
CA LYS A 19 14.94 -8.11 -6.27
C LYS A 19 15.65 -8.95 -5.21
N ARG A 20 15.34 -10.25 -5.16
CA ARG A 20 16.09 -11.24 -4.41
C ARG A 20 16.59 -12.35 -5.33
N TYR A 21 17.75 -12.90 -5.02
CA TYR A 21 18.23 -14.12 -5.66
C TYR A 21 18.07 -15.27 -4.67
N ASN A 22 17.41 -16.34 -5.10
CA ASN A 22 17.33 -17.59 -4.36
C ASN A 22 17.89 -18.74 -5.22
N GLU A 23 17.82 -19.97 -4.71
CA GLU A 23 18.28 -21.17 -5.42
C GLU A 23 17.61 -21.39 -6.80
N ARG A 24 16.44 -20.79 -7.02
CA ARG A 24 15.67 -20.85 -8.27
C ARG A 24 15.91 -19.64 -9.20
N GLY A 25 16.79 -18.72 -8.82
CA GLY A 25 17.17 -17.54 -9.60
C GLY A 25 16.59 -16.22 -9.07
N LEU A 26 16.40 -15.26 -9.97
CA LEU A 26 15.87 -13.94 -9.63
C LEU A 26 14.37 -14.02 -9.29
N PHE A 27 14.03 -13.59 -8.09
CA PHE A 27 12.68 -13.48 -7.57
C PHE A 27 12.34 -12.00 -7.28
N ILE A 28 11.15 -11.58 -7.70
CA ILE A 28 10.62 -10.26 -7.37
C ILE A 28 9.70 -10.42 -6.17
N GLU A 29 10.17 -9.97 -5.01
CA GLU A 29 9.46 -10.09 -3.75
C GLU A 29 8.68 -8.79 -3.47
N PRO A 30 7.35 -8.84 -3.30
CA PRO A 30 6.58 -7.68 -2.87
C PRO A 30 6.81 -7.40 -1.38
N ALA A 31 6.50 -6.18 -0.96
CA ALA A 31 6.35 -5.89 0.46
C ALA A 31 5.15 -6.65 1.01
N TRP A 32 5.37 -7.47 2.03
CA TRP A 32 4.33 -8.24 2.71
C TRP A 32 3.88 -7.50 3.97
N VAL A 33 2.57 -7.49 4.21
CA VAL A 33 1.96 -6.94 5.43
C VAL A 33 0.80 -7.85 5.86
N GLY A 34 0.43 -7.76 7.13
CA GLY A 34 -0.61 -8.57 7.75
C GLY A 34 -0.33 -8.78 9.23
N VAL A 35 -1.09 -9.66 9.86
CA VAL A 35 -1.08 -9.88 11.32
C VAL A 35 0.00 -10.88 11.78
N GLY A 36 0.81 -11.42 10.86
CA GLY A 36 1.88 -12.34 11.17
C GLY A 36 1.40 -13.73 11.60
N ASP A 37 0.12 -14.05 11.34
CA ASP A 37 -0.46 -15.36 11.57
C ASP A 37 -0.26 -16.32 10.37
N GLY A 38 0.37 -15.84 9.30
CA GLY A 38 0.63 -16.58 8.06
C GLY A 38 -0.63 -16.90 7.25
N LYS A 39 -1.82 -16.50 7.72
CA LYS A 39 -3.11 -16.78 7.08
C LYS A 39 -3.73 -15.53 6.48
N HIS A 40 -3.52 -14.38 7.11
CA HIS A 40 -4.00 -13.08 6.70
C HIS A 40 -2.81 -12.15 6.40
N ASP A 41 -1.76 -12.70 5.79
CA ASP A 41 -0.61 -11.94 5.30
C ASP A 41 -0.64 -11.91 3.78
N GLY A 42 -0.17 -10.80 3.20
CA GLY A 42 -0.32 -10.57 1.77
C GLY A 42 0.57 -9.45 1.23
N PRO A 43 0.76 -9.38 -0.11
CA PRO A 43 1.38 -8.24 -0.74
C PRO A 43 0.60 -6.95 -0.45
N ALA A 44 1.32 -5.89 -0.06
CA ALA A 44 0.80 -4.54 0.02
C ALA A 44 0.59 -3.97 -1.38
N ILE A 45 -0.67 -3.78 -1.77
CA ILE A 45 -1.09 -3.19 -3.04
C ILE A 45 -1.46 -1.73 -2.79
N PHE A 46 -0.69 -0.78 -3.29
CA PHE A 46 -0.91 0.65 -3.06
C PHE A 46 -1.89 1.21 -4.08
N THR A 47 -2.87 1.97 -3.61
CA THR A 47 -3.82 2.73 -4.44
C THR A 47 -3.19 3.96 -5.11
N SER A 48 -1.92 4.24 -4.84
CA SER A 48 -1.25 5.47 -5.23
C SER A 48 0.23 5.24 -5.50
N ARG A 49 0.72 5.75 -6.63
CA ARG A 49 2.15 5.74 -6.98
C ARG A 49 2.97 6.51 -5.95
N ILE A 50 2.47 7.64 -5.45
CA ILE A 50 3.18 8.47 -4.46
C ILE A 50 3.26 7.77 -3.10
N LEU A 51 2.18 7.10 -2.65
CA LEU A 51 2.22 6.29 -1.41
C LEU A 51 3.24 5.16 -1.53
N ALA A 52 3.25 4.42 -2.65
CA ALA A 52 4.22 3.37 -2.91
C ALA A 52 5.67 3.93 -2.90
N GLY A 53 5.88 5.10 -3.52
CA GLY A 53 7.19 5.77 -3.55
C GLY A 53 7.69 6.15 -2.16
N ILE A 54 6.82 6.75 -1.34
CA ILE A 54 7.14 7.13 0.05
C ILE A 54 7.46 5.87 0.86
N TYR A 55 6.66 4.81 0.71
CA TYR A 55 6.89 3.54 1.41
C TYR A 55 8.25 2.94 1.04
N ALA A 56 8.58 2.86 -0.25
CA ALA A 56 9.87 2.37 -0.73
C ALA A 56 11.04 3.22 -0.22
N HIS A 57 10.91 4.55 -0.25
CA HIS A 57 11.94 5.46 0.27
C HIS A 57 12.19 5.23 1.76
N MET A 58 11.14 5.26 2.58
CA MET A 58 11.27 5.08 4.02
C MET A 58 11.84 3.71 4.35
N ARG A 59 11.40 2.67 3.64
CA ARG A 59 11.95 1.33 3.83
C ARG A 59 13.45 1.26 3.49
N ASN A 60 13.87 1.88 2.39
CA ASN A 60 15.30 1.94 2.04
C ASN A 60 16.14 2.76 3.02
N LYS A 61 15.54 3.76 3.67
CA LYS A 61 16.23 4.66 4.61
C LYS A 61 16.30 4.09 6.03
N TYR A 62 15.27 3.35 6.46
CA TYR A 62 15.11 2.88 7.83
C TYR A 62 15.09 1.35 7.95
N TYR A 63 15.50 0.63 6.91
CA TYR A 63 15.49 -0.84 6.84
C TYR A 63 16.03 -1.51 8.12
N ALA A 64 15.39 -2.60 8.52
CA ALA A 64 15.87 -3.44 9.61
C ALA A 64 17.13 -4.21 9.21
N SER A 65 17.88 -4.73 10.19
CA SER A 65 19.14 -5.44 9.94
C SER A 65 19.01 -6.69 9.07
N ASP A 66 17.82 -7.27 9.00
CA ASP A 66 17.44 -8.44 8.19
C ASP A 66 16.75 -8.08 6.87
N ASP A 67 16.67 -6.78 6.56
CA ASP A 67 16.02 -6.24 5.37
C ASP A 67 17.04 -5.63 4.39
N SER A 68 16.58 -5.24 3.20
CA SER A 68 17.41 -4.64 2.15
C SER A 68 17.00 -3.21 1.85
N ASN A 69 17.93 -2.42 1.30
CA ASN A 69 17.74 -1.02 0.92
C ASN A 69 17.53 -0.82 -0.59
N ASN A 70 16.99 -1.83 -1.27
CA ASN A 70 16.81 -1.87 -2.72
C ASN A 70 15.34 -2.01 -3.14
N TRP A 71 14.43 -1.50 -2.32
CA TRP A 71 13.00 -1.43 -2.63
C TRP A 71 12.75 -0.42 -3.74
N GLY A 72 11.90 -0.79 -4.68
CA GLY A 72 11.44 0.07 -5.77
C GLY A 72 9.94 -0.13 -6.02
N ILE A 73 9.37 0.75 -6.83
CA ILE A 73 7.94 0.69 -7.18
C ILE A 73 7.75 0.08 -8.56
N ILE A 74 6.71 -0.72 -8.73
CA ILE A 74 6.22 -1.19 -10.03
C ILE A 74 4.70 -1.12 -10.09
N SER A 75 4.14 -0.92 -11.30
CA SER A 75 2.70 -1.11 -11.52
C SER A 75 2.32 -2.59 -11.32
N LEU A 76 1.15 -2.85 -10.74
CA LEU A 76 0.61 -4.19 -10.55
C LEU A 76 0.52 -4.98 -11.86
N GLN A 77 0.26 -4.32 -12.99
CA GLN A 77 0.20 -4.96 -14.31
C GLN A 77 1.51 -5.65 -14.72
N LYS A 78 2.65 -5.19 -14.17
CA LYS A 78 3.99 -5.73 -14.45
C LYS A 78 4.41 -6.84 -13.47
N PHE A 79 3.63 -7.05 -12.41
CA PHE A 79 3.85 -8.09 -11.42
C PHE A 79 3.07 -9.36 -11.80
N ASP A 80 3.55 -10.53 -11.39
CA ASP A 80 2.87 -11.82 -11.66
C ASP A 80 2.12 -12.26 -10.40
N LEU A 81 0.92 -11.71 -10.18
CA LEU A 81 0.14 -11.98 -8.98
C LEU A 81 -0.33 -13.43 -8.92
N LEU A 82 -0.65 -14.04 -10.06
CA LEU A 82 -1.09 -15.43 -10.15
C LEU A 82 0.04 -16.40 -9.73
N GLN A 83 1.28 -16.13 -10.13
CA GLN A 83 2.42 -16.91 -9.66
C GLN A 83 2.56 -16.87 -8.14
N HIS A 84 2.32 -15.71 -7.51
CA HIS A 84 2.36 -15.57 -6.05
C HIS A 84 1.21 -16.29 -5.36
N VAL A 85 -0.01 -16.21 -5.88
CA VAL A 85 -1.16 -17.01 -5.39
C VAL A 85 -0.82 -18.50 -5.39
N ARG A 86 -0.24 -19.01 -6.48
CA ARG A 86 0.17 -20.42 -6.60
C ARG A 86 1.25 -20.79 -5.58
N ALA A 87 2.19 -19.88 -5.30
CA ALA A 87 3.19 -20.07 -4.25
C ALA A 87 2.60 -20.09 -2.82
N CYS A 88 1.42 -19.47 -2.63
CA CYS A 88 0.69 -19.40 -1.36
C CYS A 88 -0.43 -20.47 -1.26
N ASN A 89 -0.27 -21.62 -1.90
CA ASN A 89 -1.25 -22.73 -1.87
C ASN A 89 -2.66 -22.33 -2.38
N GLY A 90 -2.74 -21.40 -3.33
CA GLY A 90 -3.98 -21.07 -4.03
C GLY A 90 -4.86 -20.00 -3.37
N LYS A 91 -4.51 -19.53 -2.17
CA LYS A 91 -5.19 -18.44 -1.47
C LYS A 91 -4.20 -17.32 -1.16
N LEU A 92 -4.61 -16.08 -1.43
CA LEU A 92 -3.79 -14.91 -1.14
C LEU A 92 -4.67 -13.75 -0.69
N PHE A 93 -4.28 -13.07 0.39
CA PHE A 93 -4.83 -11.76 0.69
C PHE A 93 -4.02 -10.69 -0.05
N CYS A 94 -4.69 -9.73 -0.68
CA CYS A 94 -4.06 -8.51 -1.15
C CYS A 94 -4.40 -7.38 -0.19
N MET A 95 -3.38 -6.71 0.33
CA MET A 95 -3.54 -5.66 1.35
C MET A 95 -3.63 -4.32 0.65
N MET A 96 -4.86 -3.90 0.32
CA MET A 96 -5.15 -2.67 -0.43
C MET A 96 -4.83 -1.45 0.43
N THR A 97 -3.64 -0.91 0.25
CA THR A 97 -3.02 0.14 1.04
C THR A 97 -3.41 1.52 0.53
N PHE A 98 -3.90 2.37 1.43
CA PHE A 98 -4.46 3.69 1.08
C PHE A 98 -4.00 4.84 1.98
N GLY A 99 -3.12 4.61 2.96
CA GLY A 99 -2.55 5.66 3.78
C GLY A 99 -1.47 5.17 4.74
N PHE A 100 -0.90 6.09 5.50
CA PHE A 100 0.09 5.79 6.54
C PHE A 100 -0.49 6.09 7.92
N SER A 101 -0.06 5.35 8.94
CA SER A 101 -0.36 5.67 10.33
C SER A 101 0.61 6.72 10.86
N PHE A 102 0.05 7.66 11.63
CA PHE A 102 0.70 8.86 12.12
C PHE A 102 0.77 8.82 13.65
N GLU A 103 1.90 9.24 14.22
CA GLU A 103 2.05 9.47 15.67
C GLU A 103 1.40 10.80 16.07
N ASP A 104 1.63 11.82 15.28
CA ASP A 104 1.02 13.14 15.35
C ASP A 104 0.75 13.60 13.91
N ALA A 105 0.11 14.76 13.72
CA ALA A 105 -0.27 15.28 12.40
C ALA A 105 0.90 15.44 11.39
N HIS A 106 2.15 15.28 11.83
CA HIS A 106 3.35 15.51 11.04
C HIS A 106 4.33 14.35 11.05
N SER A 107 4.03 13.22 11.71
CA SER A 107 5.02 12.15 11.94
C SER A 107 4.50 10.77 11.55
N ILE A 108 5.06 10.18 10.49
CA ILE A 108 4.74 8.79 10.09
C ILE A 108 5.44 7.80 11.01
N ILE A 109 4.73 6.75 11.42
CA ILE A 109 5.27 5.69 12.26
C ILE A 109 6.10 4.71 11.41
N VAL A 110 7.37 4.51 11.75
CA VAL A 110 8.31 3.56 11.13
C VAL A 110 9.04 2.78 12.24
N LYS A 111 8.35 1.82 12.86
CA LYS A 111 8.86 1.09 14.04
C LYS A 111 9.86 -0.01 13.66
N THR A 112 9.47 -0.89 12.75
CA THR A 112 10.22 -2.11 12.38
C THR A 112 10.91 -2.01 11.02
N GLY A 113 11.29 -0.79 10.63
CA GLY A 113 11.98 -0.52 9.37
C GLY A 113 11.10 -0.43 8.13
N ALA A 114 9.79 -0.59 8.29
CA ALA A 114 8.79 -0.24 7.29
C ALA A 114 7.78 0.76 7.88
N PRO A 115 7.23 1.68 7.07
CA PRO A 115 6.14 2.54 7.51
C PRO A 115 4.90 1.72 7.87
N ARG A 116 4.25 2.07 8.97
CA ARG A 116 2.94 1.54 9.29
C ARG A 116 1.92 2.14 8.33
N ILE A 117 1.12 1.27 7.73
CA ILE A 117 0.18 1.62 6.67
C ILE A 117 -1.26 1.27 7.05
N ARG A 118 -2.21 2.00 6.49
CA ARG A 118 -3.62 1.61 6.45
C ARG A 118 -3.91 0.80 5.21
N TYR A 119 -4.60 -0.33 5.39
CA TYR A 119 -5.01 -1.18 4.28
C TYR A 119 -6.34 -1.89 4.50
N VAL A 120 -6.97 -2.31 3.42
CA VAL A 120 -8.13 -3.20 3.40
C VAL A 120 -7.68 -4.59 2.92
N PRO A 121 -7.85 -5.66 3.73
CA PRO A 121 -7.53 -7.02 3.29
C PRO A 121 -8.57 -7.55 2.31
N LEU A 122 -8.11 -8.00 1.12
CA LEU A 122 -8.97 -8.56 0.08
C LEU A 122 -8.56 -10.00 -0.24
N PRO A 123 -9.38 -11.01 0.08
CA PRO A 123 -9.06 -12.39 -0.24
C PRO A 123 -9.24 -12.68 -1.73
N PHE A 124 -8.29 -13.41 -2.31
CA PHE A 124 -8.36 -13.98 -3.64
C PHE A 124 -8.12 -15.48 -3.57
N GLU A 125 -9.03 -16.24 -4.18
CA GLU A 125 -8.95 -17.70 -4.34
C GLU A 125 -9.18 -18.08 -5.82
N PRO A 126 -8.19 -17.82 -6.69
CA PRO A 126 -8.25 -18.25 -8.10
C PRO A 126 -8.42 -19.77 -8.26
N PRO A 127 -9.14 -20.24 -9.29
CA PRO A 127 -9.21 -21.66 -9.61
C PRO A 127 -7.82 -22.26 -9.89
N ALA A 128 -7.58 -23.49 -9.44
CA ALA A 128 -6.27 -24.14 -9.52
C ALA A 128 -5.76 -24.37 -10.96
N ASP A 129 -6.68 -24.64 -11.90
CA ASP A 129 -6.36 -25.10 -13.26
C ASP A 129 -6.40 -23.97 -14.31
N THR A 130 -6.16 -22.72 -13.91
CA THR A 130 -6.24 -21.56 -14.79
C THR A 130 -4.88 -20.91 -14.98
N ASP A 131 -4.45 -20.75 -16.24
CA ASP A 131 -3.22 -20.06 -16.62
C ASP A 131 -3.39 -18.56 -16.85
N GLU A 132 -4.63 -18.10 -17.06
CA GLU A 132 -4.96 -16.69 -17.26
C GLU A 132 -6.18 -16.30 -16.42
N ILE A 133 -6.01 -15.34 -15.50
CA ILE A 133 -7.10 -14.81 -14.69
C ILE A 133 -7.08 -13.29 -14.69
N THR A 134 -8.26 -12.68 -14.65
CA THR A 134 -8.44 -11.26 -14.33
C THR A 134 -8.81 -11.12 -12.86
N PHE A 135 -7.97 -10.44 -12.08
CA PHE A 135 -8.25 -10.15 -10.68
C PHE A 135 -9.26 -9.01 -10.56
N LEU A 136 -10.43 -9.28 -9.98
CA LEU A 136 -11.45 -8.26 -9.74
C LEU A 136 -11.28 -7.70 -8.32
N PHE A 137 -10.77 -6.47 -8.20
CA PHE A 137 -10.74 -5.78 -6.92
C PHE A 137 -12.13 -5.21 -6.61
N ASN A 138 -12.68 -5.61 -5.47
CA ASN A 138 -14.09 -5.37 -5.17
C ASN A 138 -14.40 -3.88 -4.93
N GLN A 139 -15.47 -3.39 -5.56
CA GLN A 139 -15.89 -1.98 -5.52
C GLN A 139 -16.10 -1.45 -4.09
N TRP A 140 -16.59 -2.29 -3.17
CA TRP A 140 -16.82 -1.85 -1.79
C TRP A 140 -15.54 -1.32 -1.12
N ALA A 141 -14.36 -1.87 -1.47
CA ALA A 141 -13.10 -1.46 -0.88
C ALA A 141 -12.74 -0.03 -1.33
N PHE A 142 -13.00 0.30 -2.58
CA PHE A 142 -12.78 1.65 -3.11
C PHE A 142 -13.81 2.63 -2.57
N ASP A 143 -15.07 2.23 -2.42
CA ASP A 143 -16.10 3.06 -1.81
C ASP A 143 -15.77 3.36 -0.33
N PHE A 144 -15.29 2.36 0.40
CA PHE A 144 -14.78 2.52 1.76
C PHE A 144 -13.59 3.50 1.80
N ILE A 145 -12.56 3.28 0.97
CA ILE A 145 -11.38 4.15 0.90
C ILE A 145 -11.79 5.60 0.55
N ARG A 146 -12.72 5.79 -0.38
CA ARG A 146 -13.25 7.12 -0.74
C ARG A 146 -13.94 7.80 0.44
N ASN A 147 -14.72 7.05 1.21
CA ASN A 147 -15.38 7.58 2.41
C ASN A 147 -14.37 7.96 3.50
N GLU A 148 -13.31 7.17 3.69
CA GLU A 148 -12.21 7.50 4.61
C GLU A 148 -11.46 8.76 4.15
N LEU A 149 -11.14 8.89 2.86
CA LEU A 149 -10.46 10.09 2.34
C LEU A 149 -11.35 11.34 2.47
N ARG A 150 -12.65 11.21 2.22
CA ARG A 150 -13.64 12.28 2.45
C ARG A 150 -13.67 12.72 3.91
N SER A 151 -13.57 11.80 4.85
CA SER A 151 -13.66 12.12 6.29
C SER A 151 -12.47 12.95 6.79
N ILE A 152 -11.31 12.85 6.14
CA ILE A 152 -10.12 13.68 6.42
C ILE A 152 -10.05 14.95 5.55
N GLY A 153 -11.11 15.27 4.81
CA GLY A 153 -11.21 16.51 4.02
C GLY A 153 -10.72 16.41 2.58
N LEU A 154 -10.57 15.20 2.02
CA LEU A 154 -10.12 14.97 0.65
C LEU A 154 -11.21 14.31 -0.23
N PRO A 155 -12.29 15.03 -0.61
CA PRO A 155 -13.43 14.44 -1.30
C PRO A 155 -13.19 14.05 -2.76
N LYS A 156 -12.10 14.56 -3.37
CA LYS A 156 -11.73 14.41 -4.77
C LYS A 156 -10.32 13.82 -4.95
N TYR A 157 -9.81 13.13 -3.93
CA TYR A 157 -8.43 12.63 -3.95
C TYR A 157 -8.13 11.69 -5.14
N GLU A 158 -9.14 10.97 -5.64
CA GLU A 158 -9.02 10.13 -6.84
C GLU A 158 -8.51 10.93 -8.06
N GLU A 159 -8.94 12.18 -8.23
CA GLU A 159 -8.47 13.09 -9.30
C GLU A 159 -6.98 13.42 -9.13
N GLU A 160 -6.50 13.54 -7.88
CA GLU A 160 -5.07 13.77 -7.59
C GLU A 160 -4.22 12.51 -7.87
N LEU A 161 -4.78 11.33 -7.62
CA LEU A 161 -4.10 10.06 -7.89
C LEU A 161 -3.91 9.82 -9.39
N GLU A 162 -4.93 10.11 -10.19
CA GLU A 162 -4.85 10.05 -11.65
C GLU A 162 -3.79 11.03 -12.18
N ALA A 163 -3.78 12.28 -11.69
CA ALA A 163 -2.77 13.27 -12.10
C ALA A 163 -1.34 12.84 -11.76
N ILE A 164 -1.13 12.16 -10.63
CA ILE A 164 0.18 11.61 -10.24
C ILE A 164 0.65 10.48 -11.19
N ASP A 165 -0.27 9.65 -11.66
CA ASP A 165 0.06 8.57 -12.59
C ASP A 165 0.50 9.10 -13.97
N GLU A 166 0.04 10.29 -14.35
CA GLU A 166 0.36 10.97 -15.61
C GLU A 166 1.69 11.75 -15.58
N LEU A 167 2.28 11.98 -14.40
CA LEU A 167 3.55 12.69 -14.27
C LEU A 167 4.70 11.96 -14.96
N SER A 168 5.62 12.74 -15.54
CA SER A 168 6.93 12.22 -15.95
C SER A 168 7.73 11.72 -14.74
N ASP A 169 8.74 10.89 -14.99
CA ASP A 169 9.56 10.35 -13.91
C ASP A 169 10.29 11.44 -13.11
N ASP A 170 10.72 12.52 -13.76
CA ASP A 170 11.39 13.66 -13.09
C ASP A 170 10.42 14.46 -12.22
N GLU A 171 9.20 14.72 -12.71
CA GLU A 171 8.15 15.39 -11.94
C GLU A 171 7.71 14.54 -10.75
N PHE A 172 7.49 13.24 -10.96
CA PHE A 172 7.17 12.30 -9.90
C PHE A 172 8.24 12.29 -8.82
N GLU A 173 9.52 12.23 -9.20
CA GLU A 173 10.65 12.23 -8.26
C GLU A 173 10.73 13.55 -7.47
N ALA A 174 10.44 14.69 -8.12
CA ALA A 174 10.37 15.98 -7.44
C ALA A 174 9.22 16.03 -6.42
N THR A 175 8.02 15.56 -6.79
CA THR A 175 6.86 15.47 -5.89
C THR A 175 7.14 14.51 -4.73
N LEU A 176 7.79 13.37 -4.99
CA LEU A 176 8.18 12.41 -3.96
C LEU A 176 9.15 13.03 -2.94
N LYS A 177 10.19 13.73 -3.41
CA LYS A 177 11.11 14.46 -2.54
C LYS A 177 10.41 15.51 -1.69
N LEU A 178 9.49 16.25 -2.29
CA LEU A 178 8.69 17.23 -1.56
C LEU A 178 7.85 16.57 -0.46
N ALA A 179 7.10 15.51 -0.79
CA ALA A 179 6.28 14.77 0.16
C ALA A 179 7.09 14.24 1.35
N ILE A 180 8.26 13.66 1.09
CA ILE A 180 9.17 13.16 2.12
C ILE A 180 9.72 14.30 2.98
N SER A 181 10.05 15.45 2.40
CA SER A 181 10.58 16.61 3.15
C SER A 181 9.55 17.25 4.10
N ARG A 182 8.26 16.99 3.89
CA ARG A 182 7.14 17.58 4.64
C ARG A 182 6.66 16.72 5.80
N VAL A 183 7.34 15.61 6.10
CA VAL A 183 6.93 14.67 7.16
C VAL A 183 8.11 14.21 8.00
N ASN A 184 7.89 14.14 9.30
CA ASN A 184 8.80 13.54 10.25
C ASN A 184 8.60 12.02 10.31
N VAL A 185 9.55 11.34 10.92
CA VAL A 185 9.49 9.90 11.14
C VAL A 185 9.56 9.62 12.63
N CYS A 186 8.53 8.94 13.16
CA CYS A 186 8.48 8.43 14.52
C CYS A 186 8.87 6.95 14.54
N ARG A 187 9.93 6.60 15.27
CA ARG A 187 10.38 5.20 15.42
C ARG A 187 9.95 4.56 16.74
N GLU A 188 9.61 5.39 17.71
CA GLU A 188 9.19 5.00 19.06
C GLU A 188 7.79 5.58 19.33
N PRO A 189 6.75 5.04 18.67
CA PRO A 189 5.39 5.55 18.83
C PRO A 189 4.88 5.33 20.25
N THR A 190 4.11 6.28 20.76
CA THR A 190 3.50 6.17 22.09
C THR A 190 2.25 5.27 22.04
N GLU A 191 1.94 4.58 23.14
CA GLU A 191 0.67 3.85 23.26
C GLU A 191 -0.45 4.87 23.46
N ARG A 192 -1.27 5.10 22.43
CA ARG A 192 -2.38 6.06 22.45
C ARG A 192 -3.71 5.36 22.19
N ASP A 193 -4.77 5.93 22.79
CA ASP A 193 -6.15 5.47 22.61
C ASP A 193 -6.72 5.80 21.22
N LYS A 194 -6.13 6.78 20.52
CA LYS A 194 -6.53 7.19 19.17
C LYS A 194 -5.35 7.18 18.22
N SER A 195 -5.51 6.45 17.13
CA SER A 195 -4.56 6.41 16.01
C SER A 195 -4.90 7.51 15.00
N LEU A 196 -3.87 8.22 14.55
CA LEU A 196 -3.98 9.12 13.40
C LEU A 196 -3.55 8.38 12.13
N TRP A 197 -4.09 8.79 11.00
CA TRP A 197 -3.63 8.35 9.70
C TRP A 197 -3.68 9.50 8.70
N GLY A 198 -2.97 9.36 7.59
CA GLY A 198 -2.97 10.40 6.56
C GLY A 198 -2.40 9.97 5.23
N VAL A 199 -2.56 10.87 4.27
CA VAL A 199 -2.05 10.79 2.91
C VAL A 199 -1.41 12.12 2.51
N TYR A 200 -0.48 12.07 1.57
CA TYR A 200 0.06 13.29 0.98
C TYR A 200 -0.86 13.75 -0.14
N SER A 201 -1.32 15.01 -0.10
CA SER A 201 -2.06 15.65 -1.19
C SER A 201 -1.11 16.48 -2.04
N PRO A 202 -0.83 16.08 -3.29
CA PRO A 202 -0.05 16.88 -4.23
C PRO A 202 -0.67 18.26 -4.48
N SER A 203 -2.01 18.35 -4.57
CA SER A 203 -2.70 19.61 -4.82
C SER A 203 -2.56 20.61 -3.67
N HIS A 204 -2.45 20.13 -2.43
CA HIS A 204 -2.22 20.98 -1.26
C HIS A 204 -0.74 21.08 -0.87
N GLU A 205 0.14 20.33 -1.54
CA GLU A 205 1.56 20.13 -1.18
C GLU A 205 1.77 19.82 0.33
N ALA A 206 0.85 19.06 0.90
CA ALA A 206 0.76 18.85 2.34
C ALA A 206 0.29 17.44 2.70
N TRP A 207 0.68 17.00 3.89
CA TRP A 207 0.11 15.83 4.53
C TRP A 207 -1.23 16.18 5.17
N ILE A 208 -2.26 15.47 4.76
CA ILE A 208 -3.60 15.58 5.33
C ILE A 208 -3.81 14.37 6.22
N SER A 209 -4.10 14.63 7.49
CA SER A 209 -4.30 13.58 8.49
C SER A 209 -5.61 13.77 9.24
N GLY A 210 -6.12 12.68 9.80
CA GLY A 210 -7.29 12.69 10.65
C GLY A 210 -7.33 11.50 11.59
N ASP A 211 -8.25 11.57 12.55
CA ASP A 211 -8.51 10.49 13.49
C ASP A 211 -9.05 9.27 12.75
N GLU A 212 -8.65 8.08 13.21
CA GLU A 212 -9.36 6.86 12.87
C GLU A 212 -10.78 6.90 13.47
N ILE A 213 -11.79 6.97 12.60
CA ILE A 213 -13.19 6.94 13.02
C ILE A 213 -13.55 5.48 13.34
N PRO A 214 -14.10 5.13 14.51
CA PRO A 214 -14.53 3.76 14.82
C PRO A 214 -15.59 3.26 13.83
N CYS A 215 -15.40 2.06 13.28
CA CYS A 215 -16.38 1.45 12.38
C CYS A 215 -17.54 0.85 13.18
N THR A 216 -18.77 1.04 12.70
CA THR A 216 -19.98 0.48 13.33
C THR A 216 -20.62 -0.66 12.52
N SER A 217 -20.12 -0.94 11.30
CA SER A 217 -20.60 -2.04 10.44
C SER A 217 -19.82 -3.34 10.67
N PRO A 218 -20.50 -4.49 10.86
CA PRO A 218 -19.87 -5.81 10.97
C PRO A 218 -19.04 -6.22 9.73
N ASP A 219 -19.45 -5.81 8.53
CA ASP A 219 -18.74 -6.13 7.28
C ASP A 219 -17.44 -5.33 7.15
N GLU A 220 -17.41 -4.11 7.70
CA GLU A 220 -16.22 -3.25 7.77
C GLU A 220 -15.26 -3.66 8.91
N HIS A 221 -15.75 -4.41 9.89
CA HIS A 221 -14.93 -4.90 11.00
C HIS A 221 -13.90 -5.95 10.54
N SER A 222 -14.24 -6.76 9.54
CA SER A 222 -13.33 -7.72 8.92
C SER A 222 -12.20 -7.03 8.13
N ALA A 223 -12.49 -5.83 7.62
CA ALA A 223 -11.57 -5.02 6.82
C ALA A 223 -10.57 -4.18 7.64
N ARG A 224 -10.75 -4.11 8.96
CA ARG A 224 -10.03 -3.19 9.86
C ARG A 224 -9.26 -3.88 10.99
N MET A 225 -9.03 -5.18 10.91
CA MET A 225 -8.00 -5.81 11.76
C MET A 225 -6.61 -5.33 11.29
N MET A 226 -6.29 -4.08 11.59
CA MET A 226 -4.97 -3.49 11.45
C MET A 226 -4.25 -3.56 12.79
N HIS A 227 -3.03 -4.10 12.76
CA HIS A 227 -2.02 -3.96 13.80
C HIS A 227 -0.69 -3.57 13.14
#